data_AF-A0A8X6PIY3-F1
#
_entry.id   AF-A0A8X6PIY3-F1
#
_cell.length_a   1.000
_cell.length_b   1.000
_cell.length_c   1.000
_cell.angle_alpha   90.00
_cell.angle_beta   90.00
_cell.angle_gamma   90.00
#
_symmetry.space_group_name_H-M   'P 1'
#
loop_
_entity.id
_entity.type
_entity.pdbx_description
1 polymer ?
#
loop_
_entity_poly.entity_id
_entity_poly.type
_entity_poly.pdbx_seq_one_letter_code
_entity_poly.pdbx_strand_id
1 'polypeptide(L)' 'LDKIEYLQSHENMEIYQKAFDIIEHYFGLDEEDAQVAPQVDPANQQFQFSAPDQNMPMGGYSF' A
#
# COMPACT_ATOMS: atom_id res chain seq x y z
N LEU A 1 2.04 -12.01 -6.64
CA LEU A 1 2.16 -12.88 -5.45
C LEU A 1 3.13 -14.02 -5.71
N ASP A 2 3.08 -14.66 -6.87
CA ASP A 2 3.87 -15.85 -7.24
C ASP A 2 5.37 -15.78 -6.89
N LYS A 3 6.02 -14.65 -7.18
CA LYS A 3 7.46 -14.48 -6.91
C LYS A 3 7.78 -14.35 -5.41
N ILE A 4 6.89 -13.76 -4.61
CA ILE A 4 7.11 -13.61 -3.18
C ILE A 4 6.71 -14.88 -2.41
N GLU A 5 5.70 -15.61 -2.88
CA GLU A 5 5.35 -16.93 -2.37
C GLU A 5 6.49 -17.93 -2.60
N TYR A 6 7.16 -17.89 -3.75
CA TYR A 6 8.33 -18.71 -4.01
C TYR A 6 9.44 -18.51 -2.95
N LEU A 7 9.63 -17.28 -2.46
CA LEU A 7 10.64 -16.96 -1.45
C LEU A 7 10.34 -17.58 -0.07
N GLN A 8 9.11 -18.05 0.18
CA GLN A 8 8.79 -18.82 1.39
C GLN A 8 9.39 -20.24 1.40
N SER A 9 10.01 -20.68 0.31
CA SER A 9 10.77 -21.94 0.24
C SER A 9 12.30 -21.73 0.27
N HIS A 10 12.76 -20.49 0.42
CA HIS A 10 14.18 -20.15 0.31
C HIS A 10 14.97 -20.61 1.55
N GLU A 11 16.17 -21.17 1.35
CA GLU A 11 17.00 -21.74 2.43
C GLU A 11 17.50 -20.69 3.44
N ASN A 12 17.67 -19.44 2.98
CA ASN A 12 17.97 -18.31 3.85
C ASN A 12 16.73 -17.92 4.67
N MET A 13 16.80 -18.13 5.99
CA MET A 13 15.71 -17.81 6.93
C MET A 13 15.29 -16.34 6.91
N GLU A 14 16.21 -15.39 6.69
CA GLU A 14 15.86 -13.96 6.62
C GLU A 14 15.00 -13.65 5.38
N ILE A 15 15.26 -14.34 4.26
CA ILE A 15 14.48 -14.19 3.03
C ILE A 15 13.09 -14.79 3.20
N TYR A 16 13.02 -15.99 3.78
CA TYR A 16 11.76 -16.63 4.16
C TYR A 16 10.90 -15.71 5.04
N GLN A 17 11.49 -15.21 6.13
CA GLN A 17 10.77 -14.42 7.13
C GLN A 17 10.25 -13.11 6.53
N LYS A 18 11.07 -12.40 5.75
CA LYS A 18 10.63 -11.19 5.04
C LYS A 18 9.50 -11.48 4.05
N ALA A 19 9.57 -12.57 3.31
CA ALA A 19 8.52 -12.95 2.38
C ALA A 19 7.21 -13.28 3.10
N PHE A 20 7.30 -14.01 4.22
CA PHE A 20 6.17 -14.31 5.09
C PHE A 20 5.52 -13.04 5.63
N ASP A 21 6.30 -12.14 6.26
CA ASP A 21 5.78 -10.91 6.87
C ASP A 21 5.05 -10.02 5.84
N ILE A 22 5.59 -9.89 4.62
CA ILE A 22 4.96 -9.10 3.54
C ILE A 22 3.64 -9.74 3.10
N ILE A 23 3.62 -11.07 2.94
CA ILE A 23 2.40 -11.77 2.53
C ILE A 23 1.34 -11.64 3.61
N GLU A 24 1.68 -11.87 4.88
CA GLU A 24 0.73 -11.73 5.99
C GLU A 24 0.17 -10.31 6.09
N HIS A 25 1.03 -9.30 6.06
CA HIS A 25 0.63 -7.93 6.33
C HIS A 25 -0.18 -7.28 5.21
N TYR A 26 0.15 -7.56 3.93
CA TYR A 26 -0.49 -6.89 2.79
C TYR A 26 -1.46 -7.78 2.01
N PHE A 27 -1.40 -9.10 2.19
CA PHE A 27 -2.19 -10.06 1.41
C PHE A 27 -2.90 -11.11 2.27
N GLY A 28 -2.62 -11.17 3.57
CA GLY A 28 -3.16 -12.17 4.51
C GLY A 28 -4.42 -11.72 5.27
N LEU A 29 -4.89 -10.48 5.04
CA LEU A 29 -6.06 -9.92 5.71
C LEU A 29 -7.15 -9.63 4.67
N ASP A 30 -8.33 -10.23 4.85
CA ASP A 30 -9.57 -9.90 4.10
C ASP A 30 -10.18 -8.55 4.54
N GLU A 31 -9.59 -7.87 5.53
CA GLU A 31 -9.98 -6.53 5.95
C GLU A 31 -9.12 -5.48 5.24
N GLU A 32 -9.77 -4.51 4.58
CA GLU A 32 -9.10 -3.33 4.03
C GLU A 32 -8.36 -2.61 5.17
N ASP A 33 -7.03 -2.77 5.21
CA ASP A 33 -6.20 -2.08 6.17
C ASP A 33 -6.31 -0.55 5.93
N ALA A 34 -6.99 0.12 6.86
CA ALA A 34 -7.25 1.54 6.82
C ALA A 34 -5.97 2.40 6.82
N GLN A 35 -4.80 1.82 7.14
CA GLN A 35 -3.50 2.51 7.05
C GLN A 35 -2.97 2.58 5.62
N VAL A 36 -3.24 1.57 4.79
CA VAL A 36 -2.85 1.55 3.36
C VAL A 36 -3.96 2.07 2.44
N ALA A 37 -5.20 2.10 2.92
CA ALA A 37 -6.30 2.69 2.18
C ALA A 37 -6.06 4.20 1.93
N PRO A 38 -6.28 4.70 0.71
CA PRO A 38 -6.22 6.13 0.45
C PRO A 38 -7.25 6.86 1.32
N GLN A 39 -6.88 8.02 1.85
CA GLN A 39 -7.83 8.85 2.60
C GLN A 39 -8.98 9.25 1.66
N VAL A 40 -10.21 9.08 2.12
CA VAL A 40 -11.42 9.49 1.40
C VAL A 40 -12.06 10.63 2.17
N ASP A 41 -12.38 11.73 1.49
CA ASP A 41 -13.23 12.79 2.05
C ASP A 41 -14.66 12.22 2.24
N PRO A 42 -15.14 12.06 3.49
CA PRO A 42 -16.46 11.49 3.74
C PRO A 42 -17.61 12.36 3.23
N ALA A 43 -17.39 13.64 2.97
CA ALA A 43 -18.43 14.54 2.46
C ALA A 43 -18.67 14.38 0.94
N ASN A 44 -17.61 14.08 0.18
CA ASN A 44 -17.64 14.04 -1.29
C ASN A 44 -17.32 12.67 -1.88
N GLN A 45 -16.99 11.67 -1.04
CA GLN A 45 -16.57 10.32 -1.46
C GLN A 45 -15.41 10.34 -2.47
N GLN A 46 -14.50 11.32 -2.34
CA GLN A 46 -13.37 11.51 -3.24
C GLN A 46 -12.04 11.16 -2.55
N PHE A 47 -11.13 10.51 -3.27
CA PHE A 47 -9.78 10.20 -2.79
C PHE A 47 -8.94 11.48 -2.59
N GLN A 48 -8.28 11.59 -1.44
CA GLN A 48 -7.43 12.70 -1.06
C GLN A 48 -5.96 12.32 -1.25
N PHE A 49 -5.30 13.00 -2.20
CA PHE A 49 -3.87 12.85 -2.45
C PHE A 49 -3.13 14.04 -1.85
N SER A 50 -2.61 13.88 -0.64
CA SER A 50 -1.72 14.88 -0.04
C SER A 50 -0.34 14.73 -0.68
N ALA A 51 0.01 15.61 -1.62
CA ALA A 51 1.37 15.67 -2.14
C ALA A 51 2.33 16.04 -0.98
N PRO A 52 3.43 15.31 -0.76
CA PRO A 52 4.39 15.64 0.29
C PRO A 52 5.02 17.00 -0.05
N ASP A 53 4.62 18.03 0.71
CA ASP A 53 5.18 19.39 0.86
C ASP A 53 6.25 19.83 -0.17
N GLN A 54 5.91 19.73 -1.46
CA GLN A 54 6.75 20.20 -2.55
C GLN A 54 5.87 20.95 -3.52
N ASN A 55 5.43 22.14 -3.08
CA ASN A 55 5.25 23.30 -3.93
C ASN A 55 4.47 23.03 -5.24
N MET A 56 3.37 22.28 -5.16
CA MET A 56 2.45 22.19 -6.30
C MET A 56 1.82 23.58 -6.48
N PRO A 57 1.92 24.18 -7.69
CA PRO A 57 1.22 25.43 -7.95
C PRO A 57 -0.27 25.21 -7.70
N MET A 58 -0.86 26.05 -6.86
CA MET A 58 -2.30 26.17 -6.65
C MET A 58 -2.97 26.59 -7.96
N GLY A 59 -3.13 25.65 -8.89
CA GLY A 59 -3.72 25.85 -10.20
C GLY A 59 -4.33 24.53 -10.64
N GLY A 60 -5.63 24.39 -10.40
CA GLY A 60 -6.40 23.20 -10.73
C GLY A 60 -6.21 22.75 -12.17
N TYR A 61 -6.24 21.44 -12.38
CA TYR A 61 -6.38 20.88 -13.72
C TYR A 61 -7.77 21.24 -14.24
N SER A 62 -7.84 22.15 -15.21
CA SER A 62 -9.03 22.35 -16.05
C SER A 62 -8.93 21.42 -17.26
N PHE A 63 -9.92 20.56 -17.42
CA PHE A 63 -10.20 19.82 -18.65
C PHE A 63 -11.14 20.62 -19.56
#